data_AF-A0A4Y8L5B6-F1
#
_entry.id   AF-A0A4Y8L5B6-F1
#
_cell.length_a   1.000
_cell.length_b   1.000
_cell.length_c   1.000
_cell.angle_alpha   90.00
_cell.angle_beta   90.00
_cell.angle_gamma   90.00
#
_symmetry.space_group_name_H-M   'P 1'
#
loop_
_entity.id
_entity.type
_entity.pdbx_description
1 polymer ?
#
loop_
_entity_poly.entity_id
_entity_poly.type
_entity_poly.pdbx_seq_one_letter_code
_entity_poly.pdbx_strand_id
1 'polypeptide(L)'
;MKANEIRIGNLFTISGFPMYIEAIFKDTVYLNFEGNEGDVWEENTKDLEPIPLTEEILIKAGATKIEDDHVYLMLQDAATHLILMKSGEHWYPSIEQEPEFSNFDSNIVALNRIESVHQLQNLCFALTGEEIKIDLE
;
A
#
# COMPACT_ATOMS: atom_id res chain seq x y z
N MET A 1 -8.34 -9.83 -7.35
CA MET A 1 -6.98 -9.47 -6.92
C MET A 1 -6.90 -9.71 -5.42
N LYS A 2 -5.90 -10.43 -4.93
CA LYS A 2 -5.65 -10.53 -3.49
C LYS A 2 -4.56 -9.52 -3.16
N ALA A 3 -4.77 -8.67 -2.14
CA ALA A 3 -3.75 -7.67 -1.74
C ALA A 3 -2.37 -8.30 -1.44
N ASN A 4 -2.33 -9.60 -1.13
CA ASN A 4 -1.13 -10.37 -0.82
C ASN A 4 -0.37 -10.87 -2.06
N GLU A 5 -0.85 -10.60 -3.28
CA GLU A 5 -0.18 -11.01 -4.51
C GLU A 5 0.97 -10.05 -4.82
N ILE A 6 2.13 -10.58 -5.18
CA ILE A 6 3.27 -9.77 -5.60
C ILE A 6 2.97 -9.10 -6.95
N ARG A 7 3.30 -7.81 -7.08
CA ARG A 7 3.11 -7.02 -8.30
C ARG A 7 4.33 -6.16 -8.61
N ILE A 8 4.52 -5.83 -9.90
CA ILE A 8 5.50 -4.82 -10.34
C ILE A 8 5.18 -3.51 -9.61
N GLY A 9 6.23 -2.82 -9.14
CA GLY A 9 6.13 -1.61 -8.33
C GLY A 9 5.99 -1.85 -6.82
N ASN A 10 5.72 -3.09 -6.37
CA ASN A 10 5.66 -3.39 -4.94
C ASN A 10 7.04 -3.22 -4.28
N LEU A 11 7.04 -2.63 -3.08
CA LEU A 11 8.20 -2.42 -2.24
C LEU A 11 8.39 -3.58 -1.25
N PHE A 12 9.62 -4.08 -1.19
CA PHE A 12 10.10 -5.09 -0.25
C PHE A 12 11.47 -4.67 0.29
N THR A 13 11.94 -5.29 1.38
CA THR A 13 13.34 -5.15 1.81
C THR A 13 14.15 -6.36 1.38
N ILE A 14 15.42 -6.10 1.02
CA ILE A 14 16.45 -7.13 0.94
C ILE A 14 17.54 -6.75 1.92
N SER A 15 17.72 -7.54 2.98
CA SER A 15 18.72 -7.25 4.03
C SER A 15 18.55 -5.84 4.62
N GLY A 16 17.30 -5.39 4.78
CA GLY A 16 16.96 -4.07 5.30
C GLY A 16 17.04 -2.90 4.31
N PHE A 17 17.40 -3.14 3.04
CA PHE A 17 17.42 -2.11 2.01
C PHE A 17 16.12 -2.16 1.18
N PRO A 18 15.35 -1.05 1.09
CA PRO A 18 14.10 -1.03 0.34
C PRO A 18 14.35 -1.06 -1.17
N MET A 19 13.65 -1.94 -1.87
CA MET A 19 13.71 -2.09 -3.32
C MET A 19 12.30 -2.30 -3.87
N TYR A 20 12.06 -1.88 -5.11
CA TYR A 20 10.81 -2.13 -5.82
C TYR A 20 10.97 -3.24 -6.86
N ILE A 21 9.90 -4.00 -7.08
CA ILE A 21 9.88 -5.06 -8.10
C ILE A 21 9.77 -4.44 -9.49
N GLU A 22 10.75 -4.73 -10.34
CA GLU A 22 10.82 -4.29 -11.73
C GLU A 22 10.36 -5.38 -12.72
N ALA A 23 10.63 -6.66 -12.43
CA ALA A 23 10.13 -7.78 -13.22
C ALA A 23 9.79 -9.00 -12.36
N ILE A 24 8.85 -9.81 -12.83
CA ILE A 24 8.39 -11.03 -12.16
C ILE A 24 8.51 -12.21 -13.13
N PHE A 25 9.18 -13.27 -12.68
CA PHE A 25 9.26 -14.57 -13.33
C PHE A 25 8.50 -15.61 -12.48
N LYS A 26 8.66 -16.89 -12.80
CA LYS A 26 7.90 -17.96 -12.14
C LYS A 26 8.09 -17.99 -10.61
N ASP A 27 9.33 -17.92 -10.16
CA ASP A 27 9.73 -18.00 -8.75
C ASP A 27 10.79 -16.95 -8.36
N THR A 28 11.14 -16.09 -9.31
CA THR A 28 12.19 -15.08 -9.20
C THR A 28 11.61 -13.70 -9.49
N VAL A 29 12.12 -12.68 -8.83
CA VAL A 29 11.86 -11.27 -9.15
C VAL A 29 13.15 -10.55 -9.44
N TYR A 30 13.04 -9.52 -10.28
CA TYR A 30 14.06 -8.50 -10.43
C TYR A 30 13.65 -7.28 -9.62
N LEU A 31 14.58 -6.80 -8.84
CA LEU A 31 14.45 -5.70 -7.91
C LEU A 31 15.36 -4.55 -8.36
N ASN A 32 14.88 -3.35 -8.11
CA ASN A 32 15.56 -2.11 -8.44
C ASN A 32 15.31 -1.07 -7.33
N PHE A 33 16.11 -0.01 -7.31
CA PHE A 33 16.03 1.07 -6.33
C PHE A 33 16.40 2.40 -6.99
N GLU A 34 16.03 3.50 -6.35
CA GLU A 34 16.31 4.83 -6.88
C GLU A 34 17.81 5.11 -6.91
N GLY A 35 18.34 5.60 -8.03
CA GLY A 35 19.77 5.86 -8.21
C GLY A 35 20.61 4.65 -8.64
N ASN A 36 19.99 3.50 -8.94
CA ASN A 36 20.69 2.37 -9.54
C ASN A 36 21.08 2.68 -11.00
N GLU A 37 22.36 2.52 -11.34
CA GLU A 37 22.92 2.84 -12.67
C GLU A 37 23.04 1.63 -13.61
N GLY A 38 22.50 0.46 -13.24
CA GLY A 38 22.34 -0.64 -14.21
C GLY A 38 22.43 -2.07 -13.67
N ASP A 39 22.64 -2.27 -12.37
CA ASP A 39 22.73 -3.62 -11.80
C ASP A 39 21.35 -4.07 -11.31
N VAL A 40 20.75 -5.05 -11.99
CA VAL A 40 19.49 -5.64 -11.56
C VAL A 40 19.76 -6.62 -10.43
N TRP A 41 19.03 -6.47 -9.31
CA TRP A 41 19.11 -7.44 -8.21
C TRP A 41 18.10 -8.58 -8.46
N GLU A 42 18.57 -9.82 -8.45
CA GLU A 42 17.73 -11.00 -8.63
C GLU A 42 17.49 -11.66 -7.27
N GLU A 43 16.22 -11.92 -6.92
CA GLU A 43 15.87 -12.60 -5.67
C GLU A 43 14.74 -13.62 -5.87
N ASN A 44 14.72 -14.69 -5.06
CA ASN A 44 13.59 -15.59 -5.06
C ASN A 44 12.38 -14.95 -4.38
N THR A 45 11.19 -15.14 -4.94
CA THR A 45 9.92 -14.64 -4.35
C THR A 45 9.70 -15.04 -2.90
N LYS A 46 10.20 -16.19 -2.47
CA LYS A 46 10.06 -16.69 -1.09
C LYS A 46 10.97 -15.97 -0.09
N ASP A 47 12.03 -15.34 -0.59
CA ASP A 47 13.09 -14.70 0.21
C ASP A 47 12.85 -13.18 0.31
N LEU A 48 11.76 -12.68 -0.29
CA LEU A 48 11.32 -11.29 -0.14
C LEU A 48 10.83 -11.01 1.29
N GLU A 49 11.32 -9.92 1.87
CA GLU A 49 10.90 -9.47 3.21
C GLU A 49 9.87 -8.34 3.06
N PRO A 50 8.59 -8.56 3.45
CA PRO A 50 7.59 -7.50 3.40
C PRO A 50 7.95 -6.37 4.37
N ILE A 51 7.87 -5.12 3.89
CA ILE A 51 8.00 -3.95 4.76
C ILE A 51 6.74 -3.85 5.64
N PRO A 52 6.84 -3.87 6.98
CA PRO A 52 5.69 -3.71 7.85
C PRO A 52 5.00 -2.37 7.64
N LEU A 53 3.67 -2.35 7.64
CA LEU A 53 2.92 -1.12 7.49
C LEU A 53 2.85 -0.37 8.83
N THR A 54 3.44 0.81 8.88
CA THR A 54 3.42 1.69 10.05
C THR A 54 2.60 2.94 9.78
N GLU A 55 2.22 3.65 10.85
CA GLU A 55 1.56 4.96 10.72
C GLU A 55 2.45 5.96 9.96
N GLU A 56 3.75 5.97 10.24
CA GLU A 56 4.72 6.84 9.54
C GLU A 56 4.71 6.60 8.03
N ILE A 57 4.70 5.33 7.61
CA ILE A 57 4.63 4.97 6.19
C ILE A 57 3.30 5.40 5.58
N LEU A 58 2.19 5.29 6.31
CA LEU A 58 0.89 5.77 5.83
C LEU A 58 0.91 7.28 5.61
N ILE A 59 1.50 8.06 6.52
CA ILE A 59 1.68 9.50 6.35
C ILE A 59 2.57 9.81 5.13
N LYS A 60 3.68 9.07 4.96
CA LYS A 60 4.56 9.17 3.77
C LYS A 60 3.84 8.82 2.47
N ALA A 61 2.83 7.96 2.53
CA ALA A 61 1.95 7.61 1.42
C ALA A 61 0.88 8.70 1.12
N GLY A 62 0.85 9.79 1.89
CA GLY A 62 -0.11 10.88 1.76
C GLY A 62 -1.34 10.76 2.66
N ALA A 63 -1.33 9.85 3.64
CA ALA A 63 -2.45 9.71 4.56
C ALA A 63 -2.53 10.90 5.52
N THR A 64 -3.75 11.27 5.89
CA THR A 64 -4.02 12.27 6.92
C THR A 64 -4.57 11.57 8.16
N LYS A 65 -4.01 11.90 9.32
CA LYS A 65 -4.49 11.40 10.61
C LYS A 65 -5.77 12.13 11.02
N ILE A 66 -6.80 11.38 11.37
CA ILE A 66 -8.08 11.90 11.88
C ILE A 66 -8.12 11.75 13.40
N GLU A 67 -7.79 10.55 13.88
CA GLU A 67 -7.79 10.17 15.29
C GLU A 67 -6.54 9.34 15.60
N ASP A 68 -6.32 9.01 16.87
CA ASP A 68 -5.11 8.26 17.29
C ASP A 68 -4.96 6.90 16.58
N ASP A 69 -6.08 6.28 16.23
CA ASP A 69 -6.20 4.97 15.58
C ASP A 69 -6.77 5.04 14.15
N HIS A 70 -7.03 6.23 13.60
CA HIS A 70 -7.61 6.38 12.26
C HIS A 70 -6.77 7.30 11.37
N VAL A 71 -6.43 6.81 10.18
CA VAL A 71 -5.90 7.61 9.08
C VAL A 71 -6.73 7.42 7.82
N TYR A 72 -6.73 8.40 6.92
CA TYR A 72 -7.35 8.25 5.61
C TYR A 72 -6.44 8.63 4.46
N LEU A 73 -6.63 7.97 3.33
CA LEU A 73 -6.01 8.26 2.04
C LEU A 73 -7.09 8.66 1.04
N MET A 74 -6.84 9.75 0.31
CA MET A 74 -7.65 10.17 -0.83
C MET A 74 -7.29 9.31 -2.04
N LEU A 75 -8.27 8.70 -2.70
CA LEU A 75 -8.00 7.74 -3.78
C LEU A 75 -7.98 8.37 -5.18
N GLN A 76 -9.01 9.14 -5.56
CA GLN A 76 -9.08 9.78 -6.89
C GLN A 76 -9.92 11.06 -6.91
N ASP A 77 -11.01 11.08 -6.16
CA ASP A 77 -11.91 12.21 -6.01
C ASP A 77 -12.02 12.62 -4.53
N ALA A 78 -12.62 13.78 -4.28
CA ALA A 78 -12.85 14.25 -2.91
C ALA A 78 -13.94 13.46 -2.15
N ALA A 79 -14.58 12.50 -2.80
CA ALA A 79 -15.70 11.76 -2.23
C ALA A 79 -15.32 10.35 -1.77
N THR A 80 -14.23 9.76 -2.29
CA THR A 80 -13.85 8.39 -2.01
C THR A 80 -12.54 8.32 -1.22
N HIS A 81 -12.66 7.82 0.01
CA HIS A 81 -11.60 7.73 0.98
C HIS A 81 -11.28 6.26 1.28
N LEU A 82 -10.00 5.95 1.43
CA LEU A 82 -9.55 4.72 2.07
C LEU A 82 -9.24 5.05 3.54
N ILE A 83 -10.11 4.62 4.45
CA ILE A 83 -9.90 4.74 5.89
C ILE A 83 -9.12 3.51 6.38
N LEU A 84 -8.05 3.72 7.14
CA LEU A 84 -7.31 2.66 7.82
C LEU A 84 -7.42 2.85 9.33
N MET A 85 -8.10 1.90 9.97
CA MET A 85 -8.21 1.83 11.43
C MET A 85 -7.13 0.89 11.99
N LYS A 86 -6.37 1.36 12.99
CA LYS A 86 -5.40 0.57 13.72
C LYS A 86 -6.08 -0.17 14.86
N SER A 87 -5.89 -1.49 14.93
CA SER A 87 -6.31 -2.29 16.10
C SER A 87 -5.20 -3.27 16.46
N GLY A 88 -4.54 -3.01 17.60
CA GLY A 88 -3.29 -3.66 17.96
C GLY A 88 -2.18 -3.33 16.95
N GLU A 89 -1.52 -4.36 16.43
CA GLU A 89 -0.46 -4.25 15.42
C GLU A 89 -0.99 -4.35 13.98
N HIS A 90 -2.31 -4.34 13.78
CA HIS A 90 -2.94 -4.59 12.49
C HIS A 90 -3.72 -3.37 11.98
N TRP A 91 -3.78 -3.23 10.67
CA TRP A 91 -4.57 -2.20 9.98
C TRP A 91 -5.80 -2.82 9.33
N TYR A 92 -6.96 -2.20 9.53
CA TYR A 92 -8.25 -2.62 9.00
C TYR A 92 -8.74 -1.54 8.03
N PRO A 93 -8.52 -1.75 6.71
CA PRO A 93 -8.96 -0.80 5.71
C PRO A 93 -10.48 -0.87 5.50
N SER A 94 -11.08 0.27 5.19
CA SER A 94 -12.43 0.39 4.68
C SER A 94 -12.49 1.47 3.62
N ILE A 95 -13.33 1.26 2.62
CA ILE A 95 -13.59 2.27 1.58
C ILE A 95 -14.83 3.02 2.03
N GLU A 96 -14.70 4.33 2.20
CA GLU A 96 -15.80 5.23 2.48
C GLU A 96 -16.06 6.09 1.26
N GLN A 97 -17.30 6.10 0.79
CA GLN A 97 -17.76 6.99 -0.26
C GLN A 97 -18.80 7.95 0.30
N GLU A 98 -18.47 9.24 0.27
CA GLU A 98 -19.39 10.32 0.58
C GLU A 98 -20.48 10.40 -0.49
N PRO A 99 -21.74 10.58 -0.08
CA PRO A 99 -22.83 10.73 -1.02
C PRO A 99 -22.82 12.11 -1.68
N GLU A 100 -23.23 12.17 -2.94
CA GLU A 100 -23.36 13.44 -3.68
C GLU A 100 -24.42 14.39 -3.07
N PHE A 101 -25.34 13.87 -2.25
CA PHE A 101 -26.36 14.65 -1.57
C PHE A 101 -26.22 14.51 -0.06
N SER A 102 -26.22 15.64 0.64
CA SER A 102 -26.00 15.78 2.09
C SER A 102 -26.97 15.02 3.01
N ASN A 103 -28.02 14.41 2.45
CA ASN A 103 -29.08 13.74 3.22
C ASN A 103 -28.96 12.21 3.20
N PHE A 104 -27.92 11.67 2.58
CA PHE A 104 -27.60 10.25 2.64
C PHE A 104 -26.41 10.03 3.57
N ASP A 105 -26.35 8.83 4.14
CA ASP A 105 -25.18 8.38 4.88
C ASP A 105 -24.08 7.92 3.91
N SER A 106 -22.83 7.97 4.36
CA SER A 106 -21.70 7.40 3.62
C SER A 106 -21.88 5.90 3.39
N ASN A 107 -21.46 5.43 2.21
CA ASN A 107 -21.35 4.00 1.96
C ASN A 107 -19.97 3.52 2.42
N ILE A 108 -19.96 2.56 3.35
CA ILE A 108 -18.72 2.01 3.91
C ILE A 108 -18.61 0.53 3.58
N VAL A 109 -17.47 0.14 3.00
CA VAL A 109 -17.13 -1.26 2.71
C VAL A 109 -15.88 -1.64 3.49
N ALA A 110 -16.05 -2.47 4.51
CA ALA A 110 -14.94 -3.02 5.29
C ALA A 110 -14.16 -4.08 4.48
N LEU A 111 -12.84 -4.04 4.57
CA LEU A 111 -11.94 -4.96 3.88
C LEU A 111 -11.17 -5.83 4.89
N ASN A 112 -10.46 -6.83 4.37
CA ASN A 112 -9.57 -7.65 5.20
C ASN A 112 -8.40 -6.82 5.71
N ARG A 113 -7.88 -7.19 6.88
CA ARG A 113 -6.70 -6.54 7.46
C ARG A 113 -5.48 -6.59 6.52
N ILE A 114 -4.65 -5.57 6.61
CA ILE A 114 -3.35 -5.48 5.96
C ILE A 114 -2.25 -5.22 6.99
N GLU A 115 -1.05 -5.67 6.70
CA GLU A 115 0.09 -5.68 7.62
C GLU A 115 1.38 -5.14 6.97
N SER A 116 1.39 -4.97 5.65
CA SER A 116 2.60 -4.62 4.90
C SER A 116 2.36 -3.61 3.78
N VAL A 117 3.43 -2.95 3.36
CA VAL A 117 3.41 -1.90 2.33
C VAL A 117 2.90 -2.40 0.99
N HIS A 118 3.34 -3.57 0.51
CA HIS A 118 2.88 -4.10 -0.77
C HIS A 118 1.36 -4.36 -0.79
N GLN A 119 0.76 -4.74 0.34
CA GLN A 119 -0.69 -4.92 0.44
C GLN A 119 -1.44 -3.59 0.30
N LEU A 120 -0.90 -2.52 0.90
CA LEU A 120 -1.44 -1.17 0.69
C LEU A 120 -1.29 -0.74 -0.77
N GLN A 121 -0.11 -0.92 -1.37
CA GLN A 121 0.13 -0.56 -2.78
C GLN A 121 -0.82 -1.30 -3.72
N ASN A 122 -1.04 -2.59 -3.50
CA ASN A 122 -1.96 -3.38 -4.30
C ASN A 122 -3.42 -2.97 -4.08
N LEU A 123 -3.81 -2.61 -2.87
CA LEU A 123 -5.14 -2.11 -2.59
C LEU A 123 -5.38 -0.77 -3.29
N CYS A 124 -4.46 0.20 -3.13
CA CYS A 124 -4.55 1.49 -3.81
C CYS A 124 -4.61 1.30 -5.33
N PHE A 125 -3.70 0.52 -5.91
CA PHE A 125 -3.72 0.24 -7.36
C PHE A 125 -5.01 -0.45 -7.82
N ALA A 126 -5.57 -1.37 -7.05
CA ALA A 126 -6.84 -2.02 -7.39
C ALA A 126 -8.02 -1.03 -7.41
N LEU A 127 -7.96 0.02 -6.58
CA LEU A 127 -9.01 1.03 -6.45
C LEU A 127 -8.84 2.18 -7.44
N THR A 128 -7.60 2.55 -7.77
CA THR A 128 -7.30 3.76 -8.56
C THR A 128 -6.71 3.47 -9.94
N GLY A 129 -6.16 2.28 -10.16
CA GLY A 129 -5.34 1.99 -11.34
C GLY A 129 -4.00 2.74 -11.37
N GLU A 130 -3.65 3.47 -10.31
CA GLU A 130 -2.42 4.26 -10.19
C GLU A 130 -1.53 3.70 -9.06
N GLU A 131 -0.22 3.79 -9.25
CA GLU A 131 0.74 3.43 -8.21
C GLU A 131 0.80 4.51 -7.13
N ILE A 132 0.59 4.10 -5.87
CA ILE A 132 0.89 4.97 -4.74
C ILE A 132 2.40 5.09 -4.58
N LYS A 133 2.90 6.32 -4.57
CA LYS A 133 4.32 6.60 -4.32
C LYS A 133 4.52 6.75 -2.81
N ILE A 134 5.46 5.99 -2.27
CA ILE A 134 5.81 6.01 -0.86
C ILE A 134 7.31 6.29 -0.81
N ASP A 135 7.66 7.46 -0.28
CA ASP A 135 9.05 7.80 -0.02
C ASP A 135 9.46 7.23 1.34
N LEU A 136 10.38 6.26 1.33
CA LEU A 136 10.84 5.60 2.55
C LEU A 136 12.08 6.26 3.17
N GLU A 137 12.67 7.28 2.52
CA GLU A 137 13.84 8.01 3.02
C GLU A 137 13.51 9.06 4.10
#